data_AF-A0A3D3MRF1-F1
#
_entry.id   AF-A0A3D3MRF1-F1
#
_cell.length_a   1.000
_cell.length_b   1.000
_cell.length_c   1.000
_cell.angle_alpha   90.00
_cell.angle_beta   90.00
_cell.angle_gamma   90.00
#
_symmetry.space_group_name_H-M   'P 1'
#
loop_
_entity.id
_entity.type
_entity.pdbx_description
1 polymer ?
#
loop_
_entity_poly.entity_id
_entity_poly.type
_entity_poly.pdbx_seq_one_letter_code
_entity_poly.pdbx_strand_id
1 'polypeptide(L)'
;MLKIYFDWNCITHSKNIYPYILNIAEECGDRFIFPFSNAHIRDLMVSHNKENKYFDSDLDLLERICTKHYLLFEDGQMMPKFATPKEVIDVSGDELEMIQKNRVHFS
;
A
#
# COMPACT_ATOMS: atom_id res chain seq x y z
N MET A 1 14.54 -11.38 -11.64
CA MET A 1 13.08 -11.31 -11.51
C MET A 1 12.64 -9.90 -11.85
N LEU A 2 11.71 -9.73 -12.80
CA LEU A 2 11.24 -8.41 -13.23
C LEU A 2 10.25 -7.87 -12.19
N LYS A 3 10.31 -6.55 -11.94
CA LYS A 3 9.46 -5.85 -10.97
C LYS A 3 8.47 -4.97 -11.74
N ILE A 4 7.19 -5.07 -11.43
CA ILE A 4 6.13 -4.28 -12.06
C ILE A 4 5.45 -3.45 -10.97
N TYR A 5 5.65 -2.14 -11.01
CA TYR A 5 5.03 -1.21 -10.07
C TYR A 5 3.66 -0.78 -10.60
N PHE A 6 2.59 -1.09 -9.87
CA PHE A 6 1.26 -0.58 -10.15
C PHE A 6 1.01 0.70 -9.35
N ASP A 7 0.46 1.71 -10.00
CA ASP A 7 -0.04 2.91 -9.34
C ASP A 7 -1.28 2.58 -8.48
N TRP A 8 -1.59 3.43 -7.50
CA TRP A 8 -2.77 3.26 -6.63
C TRP A 8 -4.07 3.12 -7.43
N ASN A 9 -4.22 3.86 -8.54
CA ASN A 9 -5.41 3.74 -9.38
C ASN A 9 -5.49 2.39 -10.10
N CYS A 10 -4.35 1.79 -10.45
CA CYS A 10 -4.33 0.45 -11.02
C CYS A 10 -4.80 -0.59 -10.00
N ILE A 11 -4.34 -0.47 -8.75
CA ILE A 11 -4.76 -1.35 -7.65
C ILE A 11 -6.26 -1.17 -7.38
N THR A 12 -6.72 0.05 -7.10
CA THR A 12 -8.12 0.28 -6.71
C THR A 12 -9.12 -0.02 -7.82
N HIS A 13 -8.78 0.26 -9.08
CA HIS A 13 -9.67 -0.07 -10.20
C HIS A 13 -9.64 -1.56 -10.59
N SER A 14 -8.64 -2.35 -10.16
CA SER A 14 -8.62 -3.78 -10.43
C SER A 14 -9.75 -4.53 -9.73
N LYS A 15 -10.39 -3.96 -8.71
CA LYS A 15 -11.51 -4.60 -8.02
C LYS A 15 -12.82 -4.56 -8.80
N ASN A 16 -13.04 -3.53 -9.62
CA ASN A 16 -14.35 -3.26 -10.24
C ASN A 16 -14.30 -2.93 -11.73
N ILE A 17 -13.38 -2.07 -12.17
CA ILE A 17 -13.39 -1.53 -13.54
C ILE A 17 -12.50 -2.38 -14.46
N TYR A 18 -11.35 -2.82 -13.95
CA TYR A 18 -10.33 -3.53 -14.71
C TYR A 18 -9.88 -4.84 -14.02
N PRO A 19 -10.77 -5.82 -13.84
CA PRO A 19 -10.47 -7.07 -13.11
C PRO A 19 -9.32 -7.87 -13.73
N TYR A 20 -9.05 -7.71 -15.03
CA TYR A 20 -7.92 -8.36 -15.69
C TYR A 20 -6.56 -7.95 -15.09
N ILE A 21 -6.43 -6.76 -14.47
CA ILE A 21 -5.19 -6.34 -13.80
C ILE A 21 -4.90 -7.25 -12.61
N LEU A 22 -5.94 -7.58 -11.82
CA LEU A 22 -5.81 -8.50 -10.70
C LEU A 22 -5.46 -9.91 -11.20
N ASN A 23 -6.11 -10.38 -12.27
CA ASN A 23 -5.80 -11.69 -12.85
C ASN A 23 -4.34 -11.78 -13.32
N ILE A 24 -3.81 -10.73 -13.96
CA ILE A 24 -2.40 -10.68 -14.37
C ILE A 24 -1.47 -10.79 -13.15
N ALA A 25 -1.78 -10.06 -12.07
CA ALA A 25 -0.97 -10.11 -10.84
C ALA A 25 -0.96 -11.52 -10.23
N GLU A 26 -2.11 -12.21 -10.23
CA GLU A 26 -2.26 -13.54 -9.67
C GLU A 26 -1.64 -14.64 -10.53
N GLU A 27 -1.92 -14.63 -11.83
CA GLU A 27 -1.42 -15.64 -12.78
C GLU A 27 0.09 -15.54 -12.98
N CYS A 28 0.67 -14.35 -12.80
CA CYS A 28 2.09 -14.11 -13.01
C CYS A 28 2.87 -13.81 -11.72
N GLY A 29 2.26 -13.98 -10.54
CA GLY A 29 2.89 -13.69 -9.24
C GLY A 29 4.10 -14.58 -8.93
N ASP A 30 4.25 -15.71 -9.62
CA ASP A 30 5.43 -16.59 -9.58
C ASP A 30 6.59 -16.10 -10.46
N ARG A 31 6.30 -15.23 -11.46
CA ARG A 31 7.26 -14.73 -12.45
C ARG A 31 7.69 -13.29 -12.20
N PHE A 32 6.82 -12.49 -11.59
CA PHE A 32 7.01 -11.06 -11.36
C PHE A 32 6.88 -10.70 -9.89
N ILE A 33 7.61 -9.67 -9.50
CA ILE A 33 7.39 -8.99 -8.22
C ILE A 33 6.49 -7.79 -8.47
N PHE A 34 5.41 -7.69 -7.70
CA PHE A 34 4.57 -6.50 -7.65
C PHE A 34 4.82 -5.78 -6.31
N PRO A 35 5.66 -4.73 -6.26
CA PRO A 35 5.96 -4.10 -4.99
C PRO A 35 4.95 -3.00 -4.63
N PHE A 36 4.78 -2.75 -3.32
CA PHE A 36 4.13 -1.54 -2.81
C PHE A 36 5.14 -0.57 -2.19
N SER A 37 4.74 0.68 -1.94
CA SER A 37 5.61 1.71 -1.36
C SER A 37 4.88 2.59 -0.36
N ASN A 38 5.61 3.52 0.27
CA ASN A 38 5.04 4.55 1.13
C ASN A 38 3.96 5.41 0.44
N ALA A 39 3.99 5.52 -0.89
CA ALA A 39 2.94 6.21 -1.62
C ALA A 39 1.60 5.46 -1.51
N HIS A 40 1.58 4.15 -1.76
CA HIS A 40 0.37 3.34 -1.62
C HIS A 40 -0.17 3.35 -0.20
N ILE A 41 0.71 3.28 0.81
CA ILE A 41 0.27 3.39 2.21
C ILE A 41 -0.37 4.74 2.47
N ARG A 42 0.23 5.85 2.02
CA ARG A 42 -0.39 7.18 2.18
C ARG A 42 -1.72 7.27 1.43
N ASP A 43 -1.81 6.77 0.21
CA ASP A 43 -3.05 6.81 -0.56
C ASP A 43 -4.16 6.00 0.15
N LEU A 44 -3.83 4.78 0.60
CA LEU A 44 -4.70 3.93 1.43
C LEU A 44 -5.05 4.54 2.79
N MET A 45 -4.29 5.51 3.32
CA MET A 45 -4.67 6.19 4.56
C MET A 45 -5.46 7.49 4.29
N VAL A 46 -5.17 8.19 3.17
CA VAL A 46 -5.79 9.46 2.79
C VAL A 46 -7.17 9.27 2.16
N SER A 47 -7.41 8.18 1.42
CA SER A 47 -8.75 7.85 0.90
C SER A 47 -9.78 7.51 1.99
N HIS A 48 -9.42 7.58 3.28
CA HIS A 48 -10.24 7.09 4.39
C HIS A 48 -10.58 8.19 5.40
N ASN A 49 -11.80 8.73 5.22
CA ASN A 49 -12.51 9.46 6.27
C ASN A 49 -13.04 8.44 7.33
N LYS A 50 -13.25 8.87 8.58
CA LYS A 50 -13.47 8.04 9.79
C LYS A 50 -14.63 7.01 9.78
N GLU A 51 -15.38 6.89 8.68
CA GLU A 51 -16.51 5.96 8.52
C GLU A 51 -16.37 5.00 7.32
N ASN A 52 -15.18 4.89 6.71
CA ASN A 52 -15.03 4.20 5.44
C ASN A 52 -14.99 2.66 5.55
N LYS A 53 -16.05 2.02 5.05
CA LYS A 53 -16.23 0.55 4.96
C LYS A 53 -15.27 -0.17 4.00
N TYR A 54 -14.51 0.57 3.19
CA TYR A 54 -13.65 -0.01 2.15
C TYR A 54 -12.17 -0.17 2.57
N PHE A 55 -11.77 0.33 3.74
CA PHE A 55 -10.37 0.26 4.20
C PHE A 55 -9.82 -1.17 4.20
N ASP A 56 -10.50 -2.07 4.92
CA ASP A 56 -10.06 -3.46 5.03
C ASP A 56 -10.01 -4.13 3.65
N SER A 57 -11.00 -3.86 2.78
CA SER A 57 -11.04 -4.42 1.43
C SER A 57 -9.90 -3.91 0.53
N ASP A 58 -9.53 -2.64 0.64
CA ASP A 58 -8.46 -2.07 -0.18
C ASP A 58 -7.07 -2.47 0.37
N LEU A 59 -6.95 -2.63 1.69
CA LEU A 59 -5.77 -3.22 2.34
C LEU A 59 -5.58 -4.68 1.89
N ASP A 60 -6.62 -5.51 1.99
CA ASP A 60 -6.58 -6.91 1.57
C ASP A 60 -6.20 -7.04 0.09
N LEU A 61 -6.71 -6.15 -0.77
CA LEU A 61 -6.36 -6.11 -2.18
C LEU A 61 -4.89 -5.78 -2.40
N LEU A 62 -4.36 -4.79 -1.67
CA LEU A 62 -2.95 -4.42 -1.73
C LEU A 62 -2.06 -5.56 -1.22
N GLU A 63 -2.42 -6.25 -0.13
CA GLU A 63 -1.69 -7.42 0.37
C GLU A 63 -1.72 -8.58 -0.63
N ARG A 64 -2.89 -8.82 -1.26
CA ARG A 64 -3.07 -9.88 -2.24
C ARG A 64 -2.19 -9.68 -3.48
N ILE A 65 -2.10 -8.45 -3.99
CA ILE A 65 -1.28 -8.13 -5.17
C ILE A 65 0.20 -8.06 -4.80
N CYS A 66 0.55 -7.34 -3.74
CA CYS A 66 1.93 -6.98 -3.47
C CYS A 66 2.66 -7.91 -2.49
N THR A 67 1.90 -8.75 -1.78
CA THR A 67 2.41 -9.70 -0.79
C THR A 67 3.30 -9.01 0.25
N LYS A 68 4.59 -9.34 0.27
CA LYS A 68 5.59 -8.80 1.21
C LYS A 68 6.63 -7.90 0.53
N HIS A 69 6.44 -7.56 -0.74
CA HIS A 69 7.44 -6.80 -1.50
C HIS A 69 7.27 -5.31 -1.27
N TYR A 70 8.00 -4.77 -0.29
CA TYR A 70 7.91 -3.38 0.09
C TYR A 70 9.10 -2.57 -0.45
N LEU A 71 8.82 -1.38 -0.98
CA LEU A 71 9.81 -0.40 -1.39
C LEU A 71 9.73 0.81 -0.45
N LEU A 72 10.71 0.89 0.45
CA LEU A 72 10.90 2.03 1.33
C LEU A 72 11.67 3.11 0.57
N PHE A 73 11.12 4.32 0.52
CA PHE A 73 11.84 5.51 0.05
C PHE A 73 12.27 6.33 1.26
N GLU A 74 13.57 6.37 1.52
CA GLU A 74 14.18 7.05 2.68
C GLU A 74 15.51 7.68 2.23
N ASP A 75 15.78 8.90 2.69
CA ASP A 75 17.00 9.66 2.38
C ASP A 75 17.37 9.73 0.88
N GLY A 76 16.36 9.84 0.02
CA GLY A 76 16.53 9.91 -1.43
C GLY A 76 16.87 8.57 -2.10
N GLN A 77 16.83 7.46 -1.35
CA GLN A 77 17.14 6.13 -1.83
C GLN A 77 15.92 5.20 -1.76
N MET A 78 15.83 4.30 -2.73
CA MET A 78 14.83 3.23 -2.74
C MET A 78 15.44 1.95 -2.19
N MET A 79 14.92 1.50 -1.04
CA MET A 79 15.35 0.28 -0.37
C MET A 79 14.28 -0.81 -0.47
N PRO A 80 14.59 -1.98 -1.03
CA PRO A 80 13.70 -3.13 -0.95
C PRO A 80 13.68 -3.67 0.49
N LYS A 81 12.48 -3.90 1.00
CA LYS A 81 12.20 -4.49 2.31
C LYS A 81 11.20 -5.63 2.14
N PHE A 82 11.10 -6.48 3.16
CA PHE A 82 10.16 -7.58 3.19
C PHE A 82 9.20 -7.39 4.35
N ALA A 83 8.01 -6.88 4.05
CA ALA A 83 6.95 -6.56 5.02
C ALA A 83 5.61 -6.52 4.29
N THR A 84 4.51 -6.91 4.94
CA THR A 84 3.16 -6.76 4.37
C THR A 84 2.69 -5.30 4.50
N PRO A 85 1.73 -4.86 3.66
CA PRO A 85 1.10 -3.56 3.84
C PRO A 85 0.55 -3.34 5.26
N LYS A 86 -0.09 -4.35 5.87
CA LYS A 86 -0.57 -4.26 7.25
C LYS A 86 0.55 -4.05 8.26
N GLU A 87 1.65 -4.80 8.16
CA GLU A 87 2.82 -4.62 9.03
C GLU A 87 3.39 -3.19 8.91
N VAL A 88 3.42 -2.63 7.70
CA VAL A 88 3.89 -1.25 7.48
C VAL A 88 2.91 -0.23 8.06
N ILE A 89 1.59 -0.45 7.93
CA ILE A 89 0.57 0.43 8.49
C ILE A 89 0.60 0.41 10.01
N ASP A 90 0.75 -0.75 10.65
CA ASP A 90 0.78 -0.85 12.10
C ASP A 90 1.96 -0.04 12.67
N VAL A 91 3.14 -0.12 12.04
CA VAL A 91 4.32 0.68 12.42
C VAL A 91 4.14 2.17 12.08
N SER A 92 3.64 2.47 10.88
CA SER A 92 3.46 3.87 10.44
C SER A 92 2.31 4.57 11.16
N GLY A 93 1.31 3.81 11.61
CA GLY A 93 0.14 4.28 12.33
C GLY A 93 0.51 4.84 13.69
N ASP A 94 1.43 4.16 14.39
CA ASP A 94 2.01 4.66 15.64
C ASP A 94 2.75 5.98 15.42
N GLU A 95 3.60 6.08 14.38
CA GLU A 95 4.33 7.31 14.05
C GLU A 95 3.41 8.45 13.57
N LEU A 96 2.40 8.14 12.75
CA LEU A 96 1.42 9.12 12.24
C LEU A 96 0.48 9.60 13.35
N GLU A 97 0.04 8.72 14.25
CA GLU A 97 -0.71 9.12 15.44
C GLU A 97 0.12 10.03 16.35
N MET A 98 1.41 9.74 16.54
CA MET A 98 2.32 10.59 17.30
C MET A 98 2.49 11.97 16.65
N ILE A 99 2.66 12.03 15.33
CA ILE A 99 2.78 13.29 14.58
C ILE A 99 1.47 14.09 14.63
N GLN A 100 0.31 13.43 14.50
CA GLN A 100 -0.99 14.09 14.58
C GLN A 100 -1.29 14.62 15.99
N LYS A 101 -1.00 13.85 17.05
CA LYS A 101 -1.12 14.31 18.45
C LYS A 101 -0.24 15.52 18.74
N ASN A 102 0.98 15.55 18.20
CA ASN A 102 1.91 16.67 18.34
C ASN A 102 1.50 17.93 17.57
N ARG A 103 0.67 17.82 16.52
CA ARG A 103 0.13 18.99 15.80
C ARG A 103 -1.05 19.67 16.50
N VAL A 104 -1.75 18.97 17.40
CA VAL A 104 -2.92 19.51 18.14
C VAL A 104 -2.52 20.31 19.38
N HIS A 105 -1.25 20.28 19.80
CA HIS A 105 -0.76 21.06 20.95
C HIS A 105 -0.12 22.41 20.58
N PHE A 106 -0.15 22.80 19.30
CA PHE A 106 0.31 24.11 18.81
C PHE A 106 -0.80 24.98 18.20
N SER A 107 -2.07 24.67 18.48
CA SER A 107 -3.24 25.49 18.13
C SER A 107 -3.80 26.23 19.34
#